data_AF-A0A9Q3HIJ5-F1
#
_entry.id   AF-A0A9Q3HIJ5-F1
#
_cell.length_a   1.000
_cell.length_b   1.000
_cell.length_c   1.000
_cell.angle_alpha   90.00
_cell.angle_beta   90.00
_cell.angle_gamma   90.00
#
_symmetry.space_group_name_H-M   'P 1'
#
loop_
_entity.id
_entity.type
_entity.pdbx_description
1 polymer ?
#
loop_
_entity_poly.entity_id
_entity_poly.type
_entity_poly.pdbx_seq_one_letter_code
_entity_poly.pdbx_strand_id
1 'polypeptide(L)'
;MYHQILAAKYKSVLRKVRPVNEPMPQDLNPPLERPPFSRDSYDKPLSTNPPIFQETFKVTHERLPAVNFGPPGWLSNEEINLIKNVINLREKAMVLCEEERGLLKHSYGKTYKIPVIPHETWQKKPIPILKSILPQFTELIRELIKTGLYEQSTSSYTSPILCVAKSKGKLIIVHYLQELKKVTIKDSGLPPHIEEFVNAFAGRACYGIGDIMGGYDE
;
A
#
# COMPACT_ATOMS: atom_id res chain seq x y z
N MET A 1 21.40 20.04 -20.68
CA MET A 1 21.49 20.91 -19.48
C MET A 1 21.16 20.02 -18.28
N TYR A 2 22.13 19.76 -17.40
CA TYR A 2 21.97 18.81 -16.29
C TYR A 2 20.85 19.25 -15.35
N HIS A 3 19.80 18.43 -15.21
CA HIS A 3 18.80 18.62 -14.17
C HIS A 3 19.41 18.26 -12.82
N GLN A 4 19.78 19.28 -12.05
CA GLN A 4 20.18 19.12 -10.66
C GLN A 4 18.92 18.86 -9.84
N ILE A 5 18.51 17.59 -9.79
CA ILE A 5 17.48 17.11 -8.87
C ILE A 5 18.05 17.33 -7.46
N LEU A 6 17.33 18.07 -6.62
CA LEU A 6 17.67 18.28 -5.22
C LEU A 6 17.74 16.91 -4.52
N ALA A 7 18.92 16.30 -4.50
CA ALA A 7 19.21 15.16 -3.64
C ALA A 7 19.16 15.68 -2.20
N ALA A 8 18.04 15.47 -1.52
CA ALA A 8 17.90 15.82 -0.12
C ALA A 8 18.93 15.03 0.68
N LYS A 9 19.92 15.73 1.25
CA LYS A 9 20.97 15.14 2.09
C LYS A 9 20.32 14.30 3.20
N TYR A 10 20.70 13.03 3.29
CA TYR A 10 20.18 12.09 4.28
C TYR A 10 20.31 12.70 5.69
N LYS A 11 19.19 12.78 6.42
CA LYS A 11 19.16 13.39 7.75
C LYS A 11 19.83 12.45 8.76
N SER A 12 20.87 12.94 9.45
CA SER A 12 21.55 12.18 10.51
C SER A 12 20.55 11.76 11.60
N VAL A 13 20.75 10.56 12.17
CA VAL A 13 19.88 9.97 13.21
C VAL A 13 19.57 10.94 14.35
N LEU A 14 20.54 11.75 14.76
CA LEU A 14 20.41 12.76 15.82
C LEU A 14 19.39 13.87 15.54
N ARG A 15 19.10 14.17 14.27
CA ARG A 15 18.14 15.22 13.89
C ARG A 15 16.74 14.65 13.60
N LYS A 16 16.55 13.33 13.74
CA LYS A 16 15.27 12.68 13.45
C LYS A 16 14.29 12.99 14.59
N VAL A 17 13.19 13.66 14.25
CA VAL A 17 12.07 13.88 15.18
C VAL A 17 11.39 12.53 15.42
N ARG A 18 11.15 12.20 16.69
CA ARG A 18 10.56 10.93 17.11
C ARG A 18 9.18 11.18 17.75
N PRO A 19 8.24 10.23 17.60
CA PRO A 19 7.01 10.16 18.38
C PRO A 19 7.26 10.19 19.89
N VAL A 20 6.27 10.67 20.63
CA VAL A 20 6.30 10.77 22.09
C VAL A 20 6.18 9.39 22.72
N ASN A 21 6.96 9.13 23.76
CA ASN A 21 6.91 7.87 24.49
C ASN A 21 5.95 7.98 25.69
N GLU A 22 4.65 8.01 25.38
CA GLU A 22 3.56 8.00 26.38
C GLU A 22 2.78 6.67 26.31
N PRO A 23 2.03 6.29 27.37
CA PRO A 23 1.17 5.12 27.34
C PRO A 23 0.13 5.19 26.22
N MET A 24 -0.02 4.11 25.45
CA MET A 24 -1.02 4.01 24.39
C MET A 24 -2.44 3.98 24.97
N PRO A 25 -3.36 4.86 24.55
CA PRO A 25 -4.76 4.79 24.96
C PRO A 25 -5.42 3.50 24.43
N GLN A 26 -5.95 2.67 25.32
CA GLN A 26 -6.44 1.32 24.96
C GLN A 26 -7.72 1.34 24.13
N ASP A 27 -8.64 2.28 24.40
CA ASP A 27 -9.97 2.31 23.78
C ASP A 27 -10.02 3.12 22.47
N LEU A 28 -8.87 3.64 22.02
CA LEU A 28 -8.83 4.54 20.87
C LEU A 28 -9.03 3.80 19.54
N ASN A 29 -8.37 2.65 19.40
CA ASN A 29 -8.35 1.84 18.20
C ASN A 29 -8.58 0.37 18.57
N PRO A 30 -9.79 -0.18 18.35
CA PRO A 30 -10.04 -1.58 18.63
C PRO A 30 -9.24 -2.49 17.66
N PRO A 31 -8.91 -3.72 18.06
CA PRO A 31 -8.30 -4.71 17.18
C PRO A 31 -9.17 -4.97 15.94
N LEU A 32 -8.53 -5.37 14.84
CA LEU A 32 -9.24 -5.81 13.65
C LEU A 32 -10.04 -7.09 13.93
N GLU A 33 -11.27 -7.13 13.41
CA GLU A 33 -12.12 -8.30 13.44
C GLU A 33 -11.76 -9.25 12.29
N ARG A 34 -11.68 -10.54 12.61
CA ARG A 34 -11.38 -11.56 11.61
C ARG A 34 -12.55 -11.69 10.62
N PRO A 35 -12.34 -11.51 9.31
CA PRO A 35 -13.40 -11.73 8.34
C PRO A 35 -13.85 -13.19 8.37
N PRO A 36 -15.15 -13.49 8.26
CA PRO A 36 -15.61 -14.86 8.12
C PRO A 36 -15.03 -15.44 6.83
N PHE A 37 -14.42 -16.62 6.92
CA PHE A 37 -13.96 -17.31 5.73
C PHE A 37 -15.17 -17.72 4.89
N SER A 38 -15.19 -17.31 3.62
CA SER A 38 -16.26 -17.66 2.69
C SER A 38 -16.28 -19.16 2.33
N ARG A 39 -15.22 -19.88 2.68
CA ARG A 39 -15.06 -21.33 2.51
C ARG A 39 -13.96 -21.87 3.41
N ASP A 40 -14.00 -23.16 3.71
CA ASP A 40 -12.80 -23.90 4.11
C ASP A 40 -11.91 -24.12 2.87
N SER A 41 -10.61 -23.88 3.01
CA SER A 41 -9.65 -24.12 1.94
C SER A 41 -9.33 -25.60 1.75
N TYR A 42 -9.62 -26.45 2.75
CA TYR A 42 -9.37 -27.88 2.73
C TYR A 42 -10.57 -28.72 2.25
N ASP A 43 -11.79 -28.19 2.30
CA ASP A 43 -13.01 -28.92 1.90
C ASP A 43 -13.22 -29.01 0.38
N LYS A 44 -12.67 -28.07 -0.39
CA LYS A 44 -12.84 -28.01 -1.86
C LYS A 44 -11.48 -27.80 -2.54
N PRO A 45 -10.72 -28.88 -2.77
CA PRO A 45 -9.46 -28.80 -3.51
C PRO A 45 -9.71 -28.27 -4.93
N LEU A 46 -8.68 -27.65 -5.52
CA LEU A 46 -8.74 -27.26 -6.92
C LEU A 46 -8.88 -28.51 -7.79
N SER A 47 -9.71 -28.44 -8.83
CA SER A 47 -9.79 -29.50 -9.83
C SER A 47 -8.42 -29.66 -10.49
N THR A 48 -7.93 -30.90 -10.59
CA THR A 48 -6.72 -31.25 -11.34
C THR A 48 -6.93 -31.13 -12.85
N ASN A 49 -8.18 -31.08 -13.30
CA ASN A 49 -8.56 -30.81 -14.68
C ASN A 49 -9.37 -29.51 -14.75
N PRO A 50 -8.71 -28.35 -14.78
CA PRO A 50 -9.38 -27.06 -14.87
C PRO A 50 -10.05 -26.90 -16.25
N PRO A 51 -11.18 -26.16 -16.34
CA PRO A 51 -11.73 -25.81 -17.64
C PRO A 51 -10.72 -24.99 -18.44
N ILE A 52 -10.88 -24.97 -19.77
CA ILE A 52 -10.14 -24.04 -20.62
C ILE A 52 -10.43 -22.63 -20.14
N PHE A 53 -9.39 -21.78 -20.10
CA PHE A 53 -9.52 -20.38 -19.71
C PHE A 53 -10.72 -19.71 -20.42
N GLN A 54 -11.59 -19.12 -19.61
CA GLN A 54 -12.68 -18.27 -20.05
C GLN A 54 -12.46 -16.89 -19.47
N GLU A 55 -12.71 -15.86 -20.29
CA GLU A 55 -12.63 -14.49 -19.82
C GLU A 55 -13.67 -14.24 -18.74
N THR A 56 -13.28 -13.40 -17.78
CA THR A 56 -14.16 -12.87 -16.75
C THR A 56 -14.28 -11.36 -16.93
N PHE A 57 -15.09 -10.70 -16.10
CA PHE A 57 -15.20 -9.24 -16.17
C PHE A 57 -13.86 -8.54 -15.89
N LYS A 58 -12.98 -9.17 -15.08
CA LYS A 58 -11.71 -8.59 -14.66
C LYS A 58 -10.52 -9.16 -15.41
N VAL A 59 -10.50 -10.48 -15.61
CA VAL A 59 -9.38 -11.21 -16.22
C VAL A 59 -9.73 -11.52 -17.68
N THR A 60 -9.22 -10.67 -18.57
CA THR A 60 -9.38 -10.80 -20.04
C THR A 60 -8.06 -11.14 -20.71
N HIS A 61 -8.09 -11.58 -21.97
CA HIS A 61 -6.90 -11.85 -22.76
C HIS A 61 -6.00 -10.62 -22.93
N GLU A 62 -6.56 -9.41 -22.91
CA GLU A 62 -5.81 -8.15 -22.99
C GLU A 62 -5.06 -7.82 -21.70
N ARG A 63 -5.60 -8.24 -20.54
CA ARG A 63 -5.04 -7.91 -19.22
C ARG A 63 -4.14 -9.00 -18.66
N LEU A 64 -4.35 -10.25 -19.09
CA LEU A 64 -3.55 -11.39 -18.68
C LEU A 64 -2.03 -11.25 -18.94
N PRO A 65 -1.55 -10.54 -19.98
CA PRO A 65 -0.13 -10.24 -20.17
C PRO A 65 0.52 -9.44 -19.02
N ALA A 66 -0.27 -8.80 -18.15
CA ALA A 66 0.25 -8.18 -16.94
C ALA A 66 0.78 -9.21 -15.93
N VAL A 67 0.33 -10.46 -16.02
CA VAL A 67 0.79 -11.58 -15.19
C VAL A 67 1.97 -12.26 -15.87
N ASN A 68 3.12 -12.27 -15.20
CA ASN A 68 4.30 -12.97 -15.66
C ASN A 68 4.28 -14.43 -15.16
N PHE A 69 4.15 -15.39 -16.07
CA PHE A 69 4.17 -16.83 -15.77
C PHE A 69 5.58 -17.43 -15.70
N GLY A 70 6.62 -16.59 -15.75
CA GLY A 70 8.01 -17.00 -15.78
C GLY A 70 8.55 -17.15 -17.21
N PRO A 71 9.78 -17.66 -17.35
CA PRO A 71 10.41 -17.82 -18.65
C PRO A 71 9.73 -18.92 -19.50
N PRO A 72 9.90 -18.89 -20.83
CA PRO A 72 9.33 -19.91 -21.71
C PRO A 72 9.77 -21.33 -21.30
N GLY A 73 8.82 -22.26 -21.22
CA GLY A 73 9.08 -23.65 -20.80
C GLY A 73 9.21 -23.87 -19.30
N TRP A 74 9.09 -22.83 -18.46
CA TRP A 74 9.07 -22.97 -17.01
C TRP A 74 7.85 -23.71 -16.49
N LEU A 75 6.70 -23.47 -17.11
CA LEU A 75 5.44 -24.13 -16.81
C LEU A 75 4.92 -24.87 -18.04
N SER A 76 4.28 -26.02 -17.82
CA SER A 76 3.54 -26.73 -18.85
C SER A 76 2.27 -25.95 -19.25
N ASN A 77 1.70 -26.29 -20.41
CA ASN A 77 0.45 -25.66 -20.86
C ASN A 77 -0.71 -25.93 -19.87
N GLU A 78 -0.71 -27.12 -19.25
CA GLU A 78 -1.68 -27.53 -18.24
C GLU A 78 -1.51 -26.72 -16.95
N GLU A 79 -0.27 -26.49 -16.50
CA GLU A 79 0.03 -25.68 -15.32
C GLU A 79 -0.36 -24.21 -15.53
N ILE A 80 -0.05 -23.65 -16.71
CA ILE A 80 -0.48 -22.30 -17.09
C ILE A 80 -2.02 -22.21 -17.08
N ASN A 81 -2.72 -23.21 -17.63
CA ASN A 81 -4.18 -23.23 -17.62
C ASN A 81 -4.73 -23.32 -16.18
N LEU A 82 -4.10 -24.09 -15.31
CA LEU A 82 -4.47 -24.18 -13.89
C LEU A 82 -4.30 -22.84 -13.18
N ILE A 83 -3.16 -22.15 -13.36
CA ILE A 83 -2.93 -20.85 -12.72
C ILE A 83 -3.94 -19.81 -13.24
N LYS A 84 -4.21 -19.79 -14.55
CA LYS A 84 -5.23 -18.91 -15.13
C LYS A 84 -6.62 -19.16 -14.52
N ASN A 85 -6.99 -20.43 -14.34
CA ASN A 85 -8.24 -20.79 -13.67
C ASN A 85 -8.28 -20.33 -12.21
N VAL A 86 -7.16 -20.45 -11.47
CA VAL A 86 -7.06 -19.93 -10.09
C VAL A 86 -7.20 -18.41 -10.05
N ILE A 87 -6.57 -17.69 -10.98
CA ILE A 87 -6.70 -16.24 -11.10
C ILE A 87 -8.16 -15.85 -11.36
N ASN A 88 -8.85 -16.53 -12.27
CA ASN A 88 -10.29 -16.29 -12.51
C ASN A 88 -11.13 -16.55 -11.25
N LEU A 89 -10.93 -17.68 -10.58
CA LEU A 89 -11.64 -18.03 -9.34
C LEU A 89 -11.37 -17.04 -8.20
N ARG A 90 -10.27 -16.28 -8.27
CA ARG A 90 -9.81 -15.33 -7.24
C ARG A 90 -9.69 -13.91 -7.76
N GLU A 91 -10.35 -13.58 -8.86
CA GLU A 91 -10.19 -12.28 -9.54
C GLU A 91 -10.46 -11.09 -8.61
N LYS A 92 -11.40 -11.26 -7.66
CA LYS A 92 -11.77 -10.22 -6.68
C LYS A 92 -10.65 -9.89 -5.69
N ALA A 93 -9.70 -10.81 -5.48
CA ALA A 93 -8.55 -10.61 -4.59
C ALA A 93 -7.32 -10.07 -5.33
N MET A 94 -7.31 -10.12 -6.66
CA MET A 94 -6.20 -9.61 -7.48
C MET A 94 -6.42 -8.15 -7.82
N VAL A 95 -5.36 -7.36 -7.89
CA VAL A 95 -5.41 -5.95 -8.33
C VAL A 95 -4.49 -5.82 -9.54
N LEU A 96 -5.05 -5.48 -10.71
CA LEU A 96 -4.29 -5.37 -11.96
C LEU A 96 -3.99 -3.91 -12.33
N CYS A 97 -4.73 -2.95 -11.78
CA CYS A 97 -4.48 -1.51 -11.93
C CYS A 97 -4.82 -0.74 -10.64
N GLU A 98 -4.36 0.52 -10.52
CA GLU A 98 -4.51 1.34 -9.30
C GLU A 98 -5.98 1.63 -8.96
N GLU A 99 -6.88 1.69 -9.94
CA GLU A 99 -8.31 1.96 -9.77
C GLU A 99 -9.08 0.78 -9.14
N GLU A 100 -8.50 -0.41 -9.15
CA GLU A 100 -9.10 -1.62 -8.58
C GLU A 100 -8.68 -1.86 -7.13
N ARG A 101 -7.94 -0.92 -6.55
CA ARG A 101 -7.51 -0.97 -5.16
C ARG A 101 -8.73 -1.08 -4.24
N GLY A 102 -8.69 -2.07 -3.35
CA GLY A 102 -9.72 -2.27 -2.34
C GLY A 102 -9.58 -1.27 -1.19
N LEU A 103 -10.66 -1.12 -0.42
CA LEU A 103 -10.64 -0.50 0.90
C LEU A 103 -10.97 -1.56 1.95
N LEU A 104 -10.38 -1.43 3.14
CA LEU A 104 -10.72 -2.28 4.26
C LEU A 104 -12.18 -2.04 4.64
N LYS A 105 -12.96 -3.12 4.69
CA LYS A 105 -14.36 -3.01 5.09
C LYS A 105 -14.46 -2.53 6.54
N HIS A 106 -15.36 -1.59 6.79
CA HIS A 106 -15.64 -1.07 8.14
C HIS A 106 -16.15 -2.14 9.11
N SER A 107 -16.67 -3.27 8.59
CA SER A 107 -17.04 -4.44 9.40
C SER A 107 -15.83 -5.18 9.97
N TYR A 108 -14.63 -5.01 9.40
CA TYR A 108 -13.41 -5.68 9.84
C TYR A 108 -12.48 -4.72 10.60
N GLY A 109 -12.42 -3.46 10.18
CA GLY A 109 -11.61 -2.45 10.84
C GLY A 109 -12.34 -1.11 10.85
N LYS A 110 -12.39 -0.45 12.00
CA LYS A 110 -12.91 0.91 12.11
C LYS A 110 -11.85 1.91 11.66
N THR A 111 -12.29 3.13 11.34
CA THR A 111 -11.39 4.25 11.04
C THR A 111 -10.34 4.41 12.15
N TYR A 112 -9.07 4.40 11.76
CA TYR A 112 -7.96 4.54 12.70
C TYR A 112 -7.85 5.98 13.20
N LYS A 113 -7.79 6.14 14.52
CA LYS A 113 -7.57 7.43 15.19
C LYS A 113 -6.11 7.52 15.61
N ILE A 114 -5.40 8.53 15.10
CA ILE A 114 -3.99 8.74 15.43
C ILE A 114 -3.88 9.19 16.90
N PRO A 115 -3.20 8.45 17.79
CA PRO A 115 -3.04 8.83 19.19
C PRO A 115 -2.07 10.01 19.28
N VAL A 116 -2.51 11.10 19.90
CA VAL A 116 -1.74 12.34 20.06
C VAL A 116 -1.84 12.86 21.48
N ILE A 117 -0.78 13.47 22.00
CA ILE A 117 -0.81 14.22 23.26
C ILE A 117 -1.57 15.55 23.06
N PRO A 118 -2.05 16.22 24.13
CA PRO A 118 -2.56 17.59 24.02
C PRO A 118 -1.53 18.52 23.37
N HIS A 119 -1.96 19.27 22.35
CA HIS A 119 -1.08 20.15 21.60
C HIS A 119 -1.85 21.29 20.92
N GLU A 120 -1.11 22.31 20.51
CA GLU A 120 -1.62 23.37 19.65
C GLU A 120 -1.54 22.96 18.18
N THR A 121 -2.54 23.37 17.40
CA THR A 121 -2.57 23.16 15.96
C THR A 121 -1.45 23.98 15.28
N TRP A 122 -1.03 23.58 14.09
CA TRP A 122 0.06 24.26 13.37
C TRP A 122 -0.28 24.55 11.92
N GLN A 123 0.16 25.72 11.45
CA GLN A 123 0.08 26.10 10.05
C GLN A 123 1.49 26.40 9.53
N LYS A 124 2.08 25.45 8.82
CA LYS A 124 3.40 25.64 8.22
C LYS A 124 3.28 26.19 6.81
N LYS A 125 4.16 27.14 6.47
CA LYS A 125 4.25 27.70 5.13
C LYS A 125 4.57 26.59 4.10
N PRO A 126 3.84 26.51 2.97
CA PRO A 126 4.15 25.55 1.91
C PRO A 126 5.55 25.76 1.33
N ILE A 127 6.18 24.67 0.92
CA ILE A 127 7.42 24.73 0.15
C ILE A 127 7.04 25.03 -1.30
N PRO A 128 7.64 26.06 -1.94
CA PRO A 128 7.30 26.39 -3.31
C PRO A 128 7.56 25.24 -4.27
N ILE A 129 6.57 24.94 -5.12
CA ILE A 129 6.70 23.96 -6.20
C ILE A 129 7.40 24.63 -7.39
N LEU A 130 8.43 23.97 -7.93
CA LEU A 130 9.20 24.49 -9.05
C LEU A 130 8.32 24.57 -10.32
N LYS A 131 8.43 25.67 -11.08
CA LYS A 131 7.62 25.89 -12.29
C LYS A 131 7.74 24.75 -13.32
N SER A 132 8.91 24.13 -13.44
CA SER A 132 9.13 23.03 -14.39
C SER A 132 8.35 21.76 -14.07
N ILE A 133 8.02 21.52 -12.79
CA ILE A 133 7.27 20.32 -12.36
C ILE A 133 5.79 20.60 -12.10
N LEU A 134 5.38 21.87 -12.16
CA LEU A 134 4.02 22.29 -11.82
C LEU A 134 2.92 21.57 -12.65
N PRO A 135 3.07 21.36 -13.98
CA PRO A 135 2.06 20.62 -14.75
C PRO A 135 1.91 19.17 -14.28
N GLN A 136 3.02 18.46 -14.08
CA GLN A 136 3.03 17.07 -13.61
C GLN A 136 2.47 16.96 -12.17
N PHE A 137 2.84 17.90 -11.31
CA PHE A 137 2.31 17.98 -9.95
C PHE A 137 0.80 18.20 -9.94
N THR A 138 0.29 19.08 -10.81
CA THR A 138 -1.14 19.38 -10.89
C THR A 138 -1.94 18.16 -11.32
N GLU A 139 -1.44 17.42 -12.31
CA GLU A 139 -2.09 16.20 -12.77
C GLU A 139 -2.09 15.12 -11.68
N LEU A 140 -0.95 14.93 -11.00
CA LEU A 140 -0.86 14.00 -9.87
C LEU A 140 -1.87 14.34 -8.76
N ILE A 141 -2.04 15.62 -8.40
CA ILE A 141 -3.04 16.02 -7.40
C ILE A 141 -4.47 15.70 -7.87
N ARG A 142 -4.79 15.91 -9.15
CA ARG A 142 -6.10 15.57 -9.71
C ARG A 142 -6.37 14.07 -9.65
N GLU A 143 -5.37 13.25 -9.97
CA GLU A 143 -5.46 11.78 -9.87
C GLU A 143 -5.69 11.34 -8.42
N LEU A 144 -4.97 11.92 -7.45
CA LEU A 144 -5.15 11.59 -6.03
C LEU A 144 -6.53 12.00 -5.50
N ILE A 145 -7.10 13.11 -6.00
CA ILE A 145 -8.48 13.50 -5.69
C ILE A 145 -9.49 12.56 -6.37
N LYS A 146 -9.26 12.22 -7.65
CA LYS A 146 -10.13 11.31 -8.41
C LYS A 146 -10.20 9.92 -7.78
N THR A 147 -9.09 9.42 -7.26
CA THR A 147 -9.01 8.12 -6.56
C THR A 147 -9.58 8.17 -5.13
N GLY A 148 -9.96 9.36 -4.64
CA GLY A 148 -10.48 9.55 -3.29
C GLY A 148 -9.42 9.50 -2.19
N LEU A 149 -8.12 9.43 -2.54
CA LEU A 149 -7.05 9.48 -1.55
C LEU A 149 -6.94 10.88 -0.92
N TYR A 150 -7.17 11.92 -1.73
CA TYR A 150 -7.14 13.31 -1.29
C TYR A 150 -8.54 13.91 -1.36
N GLU A 151 -8.87 14.73 -0.36
CA GLU A 151 -10.10 15.52 -0.33
C GLU A 151 -9.82 16.96 0.07
N GLN A 152 -10.76 17.85 -0.23
CA GLN A 152 -10.68 19.22 0.26
C GLN A 152 -10.96 19.26 1.76
N SER A 153 -10.18 20.05 2.49
CA SER A 153 -10.29 20.16 3.94
C SER A 153 -10.14 21.61 4.39
N THR A 154 -10.82 21.97 5.48
CA THR A 154 -10.70 23.25 6.18
C THR A 154 -9.99 23.08 7.53
N SER A 155 -9.05 22.12 7.58
CA SER A 155 -8.30 21.77 8.78
C SER A 155 -7.50 22.94 9.36
N SER A 156 -7.37 22.94 10.69
CA SER A 156 -6.46 23.84 11.42
C SER A 156 -4.98 23.43 11.29
N TYR A 157 -4.71 22.25 10.71
CA TYR A 157 -3.36 21.73 10.47
C TYR A 157 -2.93 21.92 9.02
N THR A 158 -1.72 22.45 8.82
CA THR A 158 -1.07 22.52 7.50
C THR A 158 0.37 22.06 7.61
N SER A 159 0.72 21.02 6.85
CA SER A 159 2.10 20.53 6.70
C SER A 159 2.58 20.74 5.26
N PRO A 160 3.85 21.12 5.05
CA PRO A 160 4.36 21.28 3.70
C PRO A 160 4.53 19.91 3.03
N ILE A 161 4.55 19.92 1.71
CA ILE A 161 4.83 18.74 0.88
C ILE A 161 6.14 18.94 0.12
N LEU A 162 6.81 17.84 -0.14
CA LEU A 162 8.00 17.77 -0.98
C LEU A 162 7.68 16.92 -2.20
N CYS A 163 8.08 17.39 -3.38
CA CYS A 163 7.99 16.61 -4.60
C CYS A 163 9.34 15.95 -4.88
N VAL A 164 9.34 14.63 -5.06
CA VAL A 164 10.54 13.85 -5.33
C VAL A 164 10.35 13.09 -6.64
N ALA A 165 11.40 13.01 -7.45
CA ALA A 165 11.41 12.15 -8.63
C ALA A 165 11.75 10.71 -8.24
N LYS A 166 10.89 9.76 -8.60
CA LYS A 166 11.17 8.32 -8.51
C LYS A 166 11.90 7.85 -9.77
N SER A 167 12.35 6.59 -9.77
CA SER A 167 12.86 5.92 -10.98
C SER A 167 11.93 6.14 -12.17
N LYS A 168 12.50 6.35 -13.36
CA LYS A 168 11.77 6.66 -14.61
C LYS A 168 11.07 8.03 -14.65
N GLY A 169 11.40 8.95 -13.75
CA GLY A 169 10.90 10.34 -13.78
C GLY A 169 9.48 10.53 -13.26
N LYS A 170 8.82 9.49 -12.71
CA LYS A 170 7.51 9.62 -12.06
C LYS A 170 7.65 10.52 -10.82
N LEU A 171 6.80 11.53 -10.70
CA LEU A 171 6.76 12.41 -9.54
C LEU A 171 6.02 11.73 -8.38
N ILE A 172 6.54 11.86 -7.15
CA ILE A 172 5.85 11.44 -5.93
C ILE A 172 5.78 12.59 -4.92
N ILE A 173 4.72 12.59 -4.12
CA ILE A 173 4.51 13.56 -3.05
C ILE A 173 4.94 12.95 -1.72
N VAL A 174 5.73 13.71 -0.96
CA VAL A 174 6.18 13.34 0.38
C VAL A 174 5.67 14.39 1.36
N HIS A 175 4.78 13.99 2.28
CA HIS A 175 4.28 14.87 3.32
C HIS A 175 5.35 15.10 4.40
N TYR A 176 5.63 16.36 4.71
CA TYR A 176 6.60 16.72 5.73
C TYR A 176 5.96 16.73 7.13
N LEU A 177 5.69 15.54 7.65
CA LEU A 177 4.94 15.31 8.89
C LEU A 177 5.78 15.44 10.18
N GLN A 178 6.74 16.37 10.24
CA GLN A 178 7.60 16.50 11.43
C GLN A 178 6.86 17.01 12.66
N GLU A 179 5.96 17.97 12.51
CA GLU A 179 5.17 18.47 13.65
C GLU A 179 4.21 17.41 14.17
N LEU A 180 3.53 16.69 13.28
CA LEU A 180 2.68 15.56 13.66
C LEU A 180 3.48 14.52 14.44
N LYS A 181 4.69 14.16 13.96
CA LYS A 181 5.58 13.24 14.67
C LYS A 181 5.98 13.70 16.08
N LYS A 182 5.94 14.99 16.42
CA LYS A 182 6.26 15.46 17.79
C LYS A 182 5.12 15.22 18.77
N VAL A 183 3.89 15.09 18.28
CA VAL A 183 2.69 14.99 19.11
C VAL A 183 2.09 13.59 19.07
N THR A 184 2.39 12.79 18.04
CA THR A 184 1.96 11.39 17.94
C THR A 184 2.59 10.55 19.05
N ILE A 185 1.76 9.76 19.73
CA ILE A 185 2.19 8.77 20.72
C ILE A 185 2.74 7.55 19.97
N LYS A 186 3.89 7.06 20.41
CA LYS A 186 4.59 5.94 19.78
C LYS A 186 3.87 4.62 20.06
N ASP A 187 3.56 3.88 19.01
CA ASP A 187 3.11 2.50 19.13
C ASP A 187 4.28 1.55 19.48
N SER A 188 4.04 0.63 20.41
CA SER A 188 4.95 -0.45 20.80
C SER A 188 4.83 -1.70 19.92
N GLY A 189 3.87 -1.74 19.00
CA GLY A 189 3.72 -2.80 17.99
C GLY A 189 4.92 -2.87 17.04
N LEU A 190 5.97 -3.57 17.46
CA LEU A 190 7.11 -3.86 16.61
C LEU A 190 6.76 -4.99 15.64
N PRO A 191 7.20 -4.93 14.38
CA PRO A 191 7.08 -6.07 13.47
C PRO A 191 7.83 -7.28 14.05
N PRO A 192 7.41 -8.51 13.70
CA PRO A 192 8.09 -9.72 14.15
C PRO A 192 9.56 -9.74 13.70
N HIS A 193 10.41 -10.46 14.43
CA HIS A 193 11.80 -10.62 14.05
C HIS A 193 11.90 -11.37 12.72
N ILE A 194 12.62 -10.80 11.74
CA ILE A 194 12.62 -11.29 10.36
C ILE A 194 13.15 -12.73 10.27
N GLU A 195 14.21 -13.06 11.02
CA GLU A 195 14.78 -14.40 10.98
C GLU A 195 13.82 -15.45 11.53
N GLU A 196 13.10 -15.13 12.61
CA GLU A 196 12.09 -16.04 13.18
C GLU A 196 10.94 -16.24 12.20
N PHE A 197 10.49 -15.15 11.56
CA PHE A 197 9.47 -15.20 10.53
C PHE A 197 9.90 -16.10 9.36
N VAL A 198 11.12 -15.94 8.84
CA VAL A 198 11.64 -16.75 7.72
C VAL A 198 11.81 -18.21 8.13
N ASN A 199 12.34 -18.48 9.32
CA ASN A 199 12.56 -19.84 9.82
C ASN A 199 11.26 -20.63 9.98
N ALA A 200 10.12 -19.97 10.27
CA ALA A 200 8.81 -20.62 10.33
C ALA A 200 8.40 -21.28 8.99
N PHE A 201 9.02 -20.88 7.89
CA PHE A 201 8.79 -21.41 6.54
C PHE A 201 9.83 -22.48 6.13
N ALA A 202 10.79 -22.81 6.98
CA ALA A 202 11.81 -23.83 6.66
C ALA A 202 11.18 -25.21 6.39
N GLY A 203 11.71 -25.91 5.38
CA GLY A 203 11.26 -27.27 5.02
C GLY A 203 9.93 -27.34 4.25
N ARG A 204 9.36 -26.21 3.81
CA ARG A 204 8.19 -26.21 2.91
C ARG A 204 8.64 -26.41 1.46
N ALA A 205 7.88 -27.21 0.71
CA ALA A 205 8.17 -27.49 -0.70
C ALA A 205 7.81 -26.33 -1.65
N CYS A 206 6.84 -25.49 -1.26
CA CYS A 206 6.33 -24.40 -2.09
C CYS A 206 6.14 -23.13 -1.24
N TYR A 207 6.42 -21.97 -1.83
CA TYR A 207 6.23 -20.66 -1.23
C TYR A 207 5.36 -19.78 -2.13
N GLY A 208 4.47 -19.00 -1.51
CA GLY A 208 3.71 -17.95 -2.17
C GLY A 208 3.96 -16.64 -1.46
N ILE A 209 4.27 -15.59 -2.21
CA ILE A 209 4.46 -14.23 -1.69
C ILE A 209 3.38 -13.37 -2.33
N GLY A 210 2.61 -12.67 -1.49
CA GLY A 210 1.63 -11.68 -1.92
C GLY A 210 2.02 -10.32 -1.35
N ASP A 211 1.77 -9.28 -2.12
CA ASP A 211 1.86 -7.90 -1.65
C ASP A 211 0.49 -7.24 -1.82
N ILE A 212 0.19 -6.30 -0.92
CA ILE A 212 -1.08 -5.59 -0.90
C ILE A 212 -0.89 -4.26 -1.61
N MET A 213 -1.71 -3.99 -2.63
CA MET A 213 -1.65 -2.73 -3.37
C MET A 213 -2.13 -1.58 -2.48
N GLY A 214 -1.20 -0.71 -2.05
CA GLY A 214 -1.54 0.47 -1.25
C GLY A 214 -1.96 0.13 0.17
N GLY A 215 -1.32 -0.84 0.84
CA GLY A 215 -1.74 -1.34 2.15
C GLY A 215 -1.90 -0.32 3.29
N TYR A 216 -1.35 0.89 3.20
CA TYR A 216 -1.62 1.97 4.17
C TYR A 216 -2.84 2.82 3.81
N ASP A 217 -3.24 2.80 2.54
CA ASP A 217 -4.30 3.62 1.97
C ASP A 217 -5.63 2.84 1.86
N GLU A 218 -5.63 1.54 2.20
CA GLU A 218 -6.83 0.67 2.30
C GLU A 218 -7.76 1.08 3.46
#